data_AF-A0A2E9IKU5-F1
#
_entry.id   AF-A0A2E9IKU5-F1
#
_cell.length_a   1.000
_cell.length_b   1.000
_cell.length_c   1.000
_cell.angle_alpha   90.00
_cell.angle_beta   90.00
_cell.angle_gamma   90.00
#
_symmetry.space_group_name_H-M   'P 1'
#
loop_
_entity.id
_entity.type
_entity.pdbx_description
1 polymer ?
#
loop_
_entity_poly.entity_id
_entity_poly.type
_entity_poly.pdbx_seq_one_letter_code
_entity_poly.pdbx_strand_id
1 'polypeptide(L)'
;MDSQWVQPPENTLESLKHAIQFNDGVEFDLRLTSDGALIVHHDSKLAIPPTDHPHSYSWTENHTLDELTSFGFLSFQQMLDDSTIASQWRDQGKMGCIEFKRPHPKALYGGGYFGHQRHVQHVANMVKKADLLLEEHEIPSHNTVYYAFHRGMEASIRDAQTSRPWAELKPYMPPFGNYYSKRVRGGLQFLFTPLSSLIHLHRKAGASMVPCAVDYFVPPKNYIPLGRSGGLSGKPAQRFRKHQRGIPIYVWPTSLKIEHSILEAGLTGLTDCSDPSTTWLPSGHARWNQPACLPLDTSQKAVLKGASKDDHLDVLRELHDVAIPWLECDAARRKQLVEEWRKQWSWEATTDAILDGLNAASPPWQAVRLIGHRGSGKTPRPVLTPHSM
;
A
#
# COMPACT_ATOMS: atom_id res chain seq x y z
N MET A 1 -18.70 -25.84 11.55
CA MET A 1 -18.99 -25.27 10.23
C MET A 1 -18.25 -23.96 10.20
N ASP A 2 -17.05 -23.95 9.64
CA ASP A 2 -16.29 -22.70 9.53
C ASP A 2 -17.05 -21.77 8.58
N SER A 3 -17.48 -20.62 9.10
CA SER A 3 -18.13 -19.61 8.31
C SER A 3 -17.21 -19.20 7.16
N GLN A 4 -17.70 -19.31 5.93
CA GLN A 4 -16.99 -18.84 4.74
C GLN A 4 -16.62 -17.37 4.92
N TRP A 5 -15.34 -17.02 4.75
CA TRP A 5 -14.88 -15.63 4.88
C TRP A 5 -15.63 -14.73 3.91
N VAL A 6 -16.09 -13.57 4.39
CA VAL A 6 -16.76 -12.56 3.60
C VAL A 6 -15.87 -11.32 3.60
N GLN A 7 -15.59 -10.78 2.42
CA GLN A 7 -14.74 -9.60 2.28
C GLN A 7 -15.37 -8.40 3.02
N PRO A 8 -14.73 -7.88 4.07
CA PRO A 8 -15.25 -6.71 4.79
C PRO A 8 -15.09 -5.44 3.94
N PRO A 9 -15.87 -4.38 4.22
CA PRO A 9 -15.87 -3.20 3.38
C PRO A 9 -14.54 -2.43 3.44
N GLU A 10 -14.10 -1.86 2.32
CA GLU A 10 -12.85 -1.10 2.24
C GLU A 10 -12.78 0.03 3.27
N ASN A 11 -11.57 0.29 3.79
CA ASN A 11 -11.32 1.38 4.74
C ASN A 11 -12.25 1.32 5.98
N THR A 12 -12.51 0.13 6.51
CA THR A 12 -13.22 -0.11 7.78
C THR A 12 -12.29 -0.78 8.78
N LEU A 13 -12.62 -0.72 10.08
CA LEU A 13 -11.76 -1.33 11.09
C LEU A 13 -11.58 -2.83 10.83
N GLU A 14 -12.68 -3.52 10.49
CA GLU A 14 -12.69 -4.94 10.17
C GLU A 14 -11.77 -5.27 9.00
N SER A 15 -11.86 -4.53 7.88
CA SER A 15 -11.03 -4.80 6.70
C SER A 15 -9.56 -4.51 6.90
N LEU A 16 -9.24 -3.48 7.68
CA LEU A 16 -7.86 -3.10 7.97
C LEU A 16 -7.20 -4.06 8.97
N LYS A 17 -7.93 -4.42 10.02
CA LYS A 17 -7.52 -5.40 11.03
C LYS A 17 -7.27 -6.77 10.39
N HIS A 18 -8.22 -7.24 9.57
CA HIS A 18 -8.05 -8.50 8.84
C HIS A 18 -6.80 -8.46 7.95
N ALA A 19 -6.66 -7.41 7.14
CA ALA A 19 -5.55 -7.31 6.21
C ALA A 19 -4.17 -7.31 6.86
N ILE A 20 -3.98 -6.55 7.95
CA ILE A 20 -2.67 -6.44 8.61
C ILE A 20 -2.28 -7.74 9.33
N GLN A 21 -3.26 -8.55 9.76
CA GLN A 21 -3.01 -9.87 10.35
C GLN A 21 -2.60 -10.92 9.31
N PHE A 22 -3.21 -10.91 8.13
CA PHE A 22 -3.02 -11.96 7.12
C PHE A 22 -1.94 -11.65 6.08
N ASN A 23 -1.56 -10.39 5.89
CA ASN A 23 -0.56 -9.98 4.91
C ASN A 23 0.71 -9.39 5.58
N ASP A 24 1.69 -8.91 4.82
CA ASP A 24 2.86 -8.17 5.35
C ASP A 24 2.52 -6.75 5.82
N GLY A 25 1.26 -6.34 5.69
CA GLY A 25 0.83 -5.00 6.02
C GLY A 25 -0.52 -4.63 5.41
N VAL A 26 -0.88 -3.37 5.59
CA VAL A 26 -2.15 -2.82 5.14
C VAL A 26 -1.96 -1.45 4.52
N GLU A 27 -2.76 -1.18 3.49
CA GLU A 27 -2.89 0.10 2.85
C GLU A 27 -4.27 0.70 3.14
N PHE A 28 -4.32 2.02 3.31
CA PHE A 28 -5.56 2.74 3.56
C PHE A 28 -5.46 4.22 3.19
N ASP A 29 -6.62 4.84 3.03
CA ASP A 29 -6.75 6.20 2.56
C ASP A 29 -7.14 7.15 3.70
N LEU A 30 -6.46 8.29 3.82
CA LEU A 30 -6.82 9.33 4.78
C LEU A 30 -7.37 10.59 4.08
N ARG A 31 -8.33 11.23 4.75
CA ARG A 31 -8.86 12.58 4.44
C ARG A 31 -8.87 13.44 5.70
N LEU A 32 -8.89 14.75 5.49
CA LEU A 32 -8.97 15.75 6.56
C LEU A 32 -10.41 16.23 6.71
N THR A 33 -10.95 16.21 7.92
CA THR A 33 -12.28 16.74 8.25
C THR A 33 -12.26 18.27 8.38
N SER A 34 -13.43 18.91 8.45
CA SER A 34 -13.56 20.37 8.52
C SER A 34 -13.00 20.97 9.82
N ASP A 35 -13.04 20.21 10.91
CA ASP A 35 -12.43 20.47 12.22
C ASP A 35 -10.96 19.98 12.32
N GLY A 36 -10.41 19.48 11.22
CA GLY A 36 -8.98 19.16 11.10
C GLY A 36 -8.57 17.83 11.72
N ALA A 37 -9.47 16.87 11.91
CA ALA A 37 -9.14 15.50 12.27
C ALA A 37 -8.88 14.63 11.02
N LEU A 38 -8.32 13.43 11.23
CA LEU A 38 -8.05 12.46 10.17
C LEU A 38 -9.10 11.35 10.17
N ILE A 39 -9.71 11.13 9.00
CA ILE A 39 -10.71 10.08 8.77
C ILE A 39 -10.22 9.10 7.70
N VAL A 40 -10.47 7.81 7.91
CA VAL A 40 -10.15 6.76 6.95
C VAL A 40 -11.22 6.71 5.86
N HIS A 41 -10.90 7.28 4.69
CA HIS A 41 -11.82 7.31 3.56
C HIS A 41 -11.18 7.63 2.21
N HIS A 42 -11.51 6.81 1.19
CA HIS A 42 -11.01 6.99 -0.17
C HIS A 42 -11.67 8.16 -0.93
N ASP A 43 -13.00 8.26 -0.93
CA ASP A 43 -13.75 9.07 -1.90
C ASP A 43 -13.92 10.52 -1.45
N SER A 44 -13.96 11.44 -2.41
CA SER A 44 -14.13 12.86 -2.08
C SER A 44 -15.55 13.19 -1.64
N LYS A 45 -16.51 12.31 -1.96
CA LYS A 45 -17.88 12.43 -1.50
C LYS A 45 -18.12 11.45 -0.38
N LEU A 46 -19.02 11.79 0.54
CA LEU A 46 -19.50 10.82 1.50
C LEU A 46 -20.08 9.61 0.77
N ALA A 47 -19.57 8.45 1.12
CA ALA A 47 -20.18 7.21 0.74
C ALA A 47 -21.33 6.90 1.69
N ILE A 48 -22.38 7.75 1.66
CA ILE A 48 -23.71 7.56 2.26
C ILE A 48 -24.78 8.15 1.33
N PRO A 49 -26.05 7.68 1.41
CA PRO A 49 -27.13 8.27 0.64
C PRO A 49 -27.24 9.80 0.85
N PRO A 50 -27.47 10.60 -0.21
CA PRO A 50 -27.60 12.05 -0.08
C PRO A 50 -28.71 12.53 0.87
N THR A 51 -29.73 11.69 1.09
CA THR A 51 -30.83 11.93 2.05
C THR A 51 -30.36 11.96 3.49
N ASP A 52 -29.24 11.30 3.76
CA ASP A 52 -28.71 11.08 5.11
C ASP A 52 -27.58 12.08 5.41
N HIS A 53 -27.32 13.03 4.50
CA HIS A 53 -26.29 14.05 4.72
C HIS A 53 -26.77 15.03 5.79
N PRO A 54 -25.92 15.42 6.76
CA PRO A 54 -26.29 16.36 7.81
C PRO A 54 -26.62 17.75 7.23
N HIS A 55 -26.08 18.03 6.05
CA HIS A 55 -26.28 19.28 5.31
C HIS A 55 -26.00 19.07 3.82
N SER A 56 -26.29 20.08 2.98
CA SER A 56 -26.20 20.01 1.52
C SER A 56 -24.80 19.77 0.93
N TYR A 57 -23.74 19.84 1.74
CA TYR A 57 -22.38 19.58 1.27
C TYR A 57 -22.09 18.08 1.13
N SER A 58 -21.78 17.65 -0.09
CA SER A 58 -21.45 16.25 -0.36
C SER A 58 -19.98 15.89 -0.13
N TRP A 59 -19.08 16.86 0.06
CA TRP A 59 -17.63 16.61 0.11
C TRP A 59 -17.17 16.25 1.51
N THR A 60 -16.37 15.18 1.65
CA THR A 60 -15.89 14.67 2.94
C THR A 60 -15.22 15.74 3.79
N GLU A 61 -14.42 16.63 3.19
CA GLU A 61 -13.70 17.68 3.91
C GLU A 61 -14.60 18.81 4.45
N ASN A 62 -15.90 18.78 4.17
CA ASN A 62 -16.86 19.74 4.71
C ASN A 62 -17.53 19.26 6.01
N HIS A 63 -17.32 18.00 6.42
CA HIS A 63 -17.93 17.41 7.62
C HIS A 63 -16.90 17.32 8.75
N THR A 64 -17.37 17.45 9.98
CA THR A 64 -16.61 17.28 11.22
C THR A 64 -16.32 15.80 11.49
N LEU A 65 -15.41 15.52 12.43
CA LEU A 65 -15.14 14.15 12.83
C LEU A 65 -16.37 13.46 13.43
N ASP A 66 -17.10 14.16 14.30
CA ASP A 66 -18.27 13.63 14.99
C ASP A 66 -19.39 13.27 14.01
N GLU A 67 -19.64 14.12 13.01
CA GLU A 67 -20.60 13.81 11.94
C GLU A 67 -20.19 12.53 11.20
N LEU A 68 -18.94 12.42 10.73
CA LEU A 68 -18.49 11.27 9.96
C LEU A 68 -18.50 9.97 10.77
N THR A 69 -18.04 10.02 12.02
CA THR A 69 -18.03 8.83 12.90
C THR A 69 -19.45 8.40 13.29
N SER A 70 -20.41 9.33 13.40
CA SER A 70 -21.84 8.99 13.59
C SER A 70 -22.42 8.18 12.41
N PHE A 71 -21.86 8.34 11.21
CA PHE A 71 -22.21 7.53 10.02
C PHE A 71 -21.42 6.22 9.92
N GLY A 72 -20.61 5.88 10.92
CA GLY A 72 -19.80 4.66 10.96
C GLY A 72 -18.48 4.74 10.19
N PHE A 73 -18.01 5.94 9.83
CA PHE A 73 -16.65 6.09 9.29
C PHE A 73 -15.63 5.91 10.43
N LEU A 74 -14.48 5.34 10.10
CA LEU A 74 -13.39 5.10 11.03
C LEU A 74 -12.48 6.33 11.11
N SER A 75 -12.24 6.86 12.32
CA SER A 75 -11.18 7.85 12.53
C SER A 75 -9.81 7.20 12.56
N PHE A 76 -8.76 7.94 12.19
CA PHE A 76 -7.41 7.39 12.26
C PHE A 76 -6.97 7.09 13.70
N GLN A 77 -7.42 7.89 14.67
CA GLN A 77 -7.22 7.61 16.10
C GLN A 77 -7.86 6.27 16.49
N GLN A 78 -9.15 6.06 16.17
CA GLN A 78 -9.85 4.82 16.47
C GLN A 78 -9.17 3.59 15.84
N MET A 79 -8.57 3.76 14.66
CA MET A 79 -7.79 2.70 14.02
C MET A 79 -6.53 2.35 14.82
N LEU A 80 -5.78 3.36 15.28
CA LEU A 80 -4.55 3.16 16.05
C LEU A 80 -4.83 2.66 17.48
N ASP A 81 -5.98 2.99 18.05
CA ASP A 81 -6.43 2.50 19.36
C ASP A 81 -6.80 1.00 19.34
N ASP A 82 -7.05 0.39 18.18
CA ASP A 82 -7.28 -1.06 18.09
C ASP A 82 -5.97 -1.80 18.39
N SER A 83 -5.97 -2.55 19.49
CA SER A 83 -4.80 -3.26 19.99
C SER A 83 -4.22 -4.26 18.97
N THR A 84 -5.06 -4.83 18.11
CA THR A 84 -4.58 -5.76 17.07
C THR A 84 -3.80 -5.00 16.01
N ILE A 85 -4.35 -3.91 15.46
CA ILE A 85 -3.65 -3.06 14.50
C ILE A 85 -2.35 -2.51 15.10
N ALA A 86 -2.41 -1.94 16.31
CA ALA A 86 -1.25 -1.39 17.00
C ALA A 86 -0.14 -2.44 17.16
N SER A 87 -0.47 -3.64 17.66
CA SER A 87 0.50 -4.71 17.85
C SER A 87 1.11 -5.22 16.54
N GLN A 88 0.29 -5.40 15.50
CA GLN A 88 0.76 -5.88 14.21
C GLN A 88 1.71 -4.86 13.55
N TRP A 89 1.35 -3.58 13.60
CA TRP A 89 2.16 -2.53 12.98
C TRP A 89 3.42 -2.19 13.77
N ARG A 90 3.30 -2.02 15.10
CA ARG A 90 4.42 -1.63 15.97
C ARG A 90 5.38 -2.79 16.20
N ASP A 91 4.84 -3.95 16.59
CA ASP A 91 5.63 -5.03 17.21
C ASP A 91 5.98 -6.14 16.22
N GLN A 92 5.11 -6.39 15.22
CA GLN A 92 5.27 -7.50 14.27
C GLN A 92 5.93 -7.10 12.94
N GLY A 93 6.45 -5.88 12.84
CA GLY A 93 7.16 -5.41 11.65
C GLY A 93 6.27 -5.19 10.42
N LYS A 94 4.94 -5.17 10.59
CA LYS A 94 4.00 -4.99 9.48
C LYS A 94 4.06 -3.59 8.91
N MET A 95 3.83 -3.49 7.61
CA MET A 95 3.91 -2.22 6.88
C MET A 95 2.55 -1.51 6.83
N GLY A 96 2.54 -0.21 7.12
CA GLY A 96 1.40 0.66 6.87
C GLY A 96 1.63 1.58 5.68
N CYS A 97 0.75 1.51 4.70
CA CYS A 97 0.75 2.34 3.51
C CYS A 97 -0.38 3.36 3.60
N ILE A 98 -0.03 4.63 3.81
CA ILE A 98 -1.01 5.71 4.01
C ILE A 98 -1.11 6.56 2.74
N GLU A 99 -2.24 6.45 2.03
CA GLU A 99 -2.55 7.36 0.93
C GLU A 99 -3.27 8.61 1.43
N PHE A 100 -2.65 9.78 1.30
CA PHE A 100 -3.33 11.04 1.56
C PHE A 100 -4.17 11.47 0.35
N LYS A 101 -5.47 11.61 0.56
CA LYS A 101 -6.38 12.10 -0.46
C LYS A 101 -6.49 13.61 -0.43
N ARG A 102 -6.49 14.19 -1.62
CA ARG A 102 -6.73 15.62 -1.78
C ARG A 102 -8.22 15.94 -1.76
N PRO A 103 -8.57 17.14 -1.30
CA PRO A 103 -9.93 17.65 -1.32
C PRO A 103 -10.41 17.86 -2.75
N HIS A 104 -11.72 17.71 -2.95
CA HIS A 104 -12.32 18.17 -4.19
C HIS A 104 -12.17 19.70 -4.30
N PRO A 105 -11.94 20.28 -5.50
CA PRO A 105 -11.80 21.75 -5.64
C PRO A 105 -13.02 22.57 -5.21
N LYS A 106 -14.19 21.93 -5.08
CA LYS A 106 -15.43 22.54 -4.59
C LYS A 106 -15.67 22.33 -3.09
N ALA A 107 -14.79 21.59 -2.40
CA ALA A 107 -14.81 21.54 -0.94
C ALA A 107 -14.45 22.93 -0.40
N LEU A 108 -15.08 23.32 0.71
CA LEU A 108 -14.89 24.65 1.30
C LEU A 108 -13.43 24.86 1.72
N TYR A 109 -12.80 23.79 2.18
CA TYR A 109 -11.44 23.79 2.74
C TYR A 109 -10.39 23.17 1.79
N GLY A 110 -10.62 23.25 0.47
CA GLY A 110 -9.85 22.49 -0.54
C GLY A 110 -8.86 23.27 -1.41
N GLY A 111 -8.71 24.58 -1.22
CA GLY A 111 -7.81 25.41 -2.02
C GLY A 111 -8.21 25.63 -3.50
N GLY A 112 -9.34 25.08 -3.94
CA GLY A 112 -9.85 25.30 -5.30
C GLY A 112 -9.05 24.60 -6.40
N TYR A 113 -9.31 24.99 -7.65
CA TYR A 113 -8.71 24.36 -8.83
C TYR A 113 -7.22 24.72 -9.03
N PHE A 114 -6.79 25.88 -8.53
CA PHE A 114 -5.47 26.46 -8.80
C PHE A 114 -4.63 26.73 -7.53
N GLY A 115 -5.11 26.35 -6.34
CA GLY A 115 -4.44 26.63 -5.08
C GLY A 115 -3.29 25.68 -4.75
N HIS A 116 -2.23 25.66 -5.56
CA HIS A 116 -1.08 24.76 -5.36
C HIS A 116 -0.50 24.85 -3.94
N GLN A 117 -0.23 26.06 -3.44
CA GLN A 117 0.28 26.26 -2.07
C GLN A 117 -0.70 25.75 -1.01
N ARG A 118 -2.00 25.99 -1.19
CA ARG A 118 -3.03 25.46 -0.27
C ARG A 118 -3.09 23.94 -0.31
N HIS A 119 -2.86 23.31 -1.47
CA HIS A 119 -2.80 21.85 -1.57
C HIS A 119 -1.57 21.28 -0.85
N VAL A 120 -0.42 21.95 -0.96
CA VAL A 120 0.80 21.60 -0.20
C VAL A 120 0.53 21.70 1.29
N GLN A 121 -0.01 22.84 1.76
CA GLN A 121 -0.38 23.03 3.17
C GLN A 121 -1.39 22.00 3.67
N HIS A 122 -2.39 21.65 2.85
CA HIS A 122 -3.37 20.64 3.21
C HIS A 122 -2.72 19.27 3.42
N VAL A 123 -1.89 18.81 2.48
CA VAL A 123 -1.19 17.52 2.61
C VAL A 123 -0.16 17.58 3.75
N ALA A 124 0.57 18.68 3.92
CA ALA A 124 1.50 18.87 5.03
C ALA A 124 0.81 18.77 6.38
N ASN A 125 -0.37 19.38 6.54
CA ASN A 125 -1.18 19.29 7.76
C ASN A 125 -1.63 17.85 8.04
N MET A 126 -2.05 17.11 7.01
CA MET A 126 -2.40 15.71 7.15
C MET A 126 -1.21 14.85 7.56
N VAL A 127 -0.06 15.03 6.91
CA VAL A 127 1.19 14.35 7.24
C VAL A 127 1.57 14.64 8.69
N LYS A 128 1.61 15.91 9.10
CA LYS A 128 1.97 16.30 10.47
C LYS A 128 1.06 15.65 11.51
N LYS A 129 -0.26 15.62 11.27
CA LYS A 129 -1.22 14.98 12.18
C LYS A 129 -1.06 13.47 12.21
N ALA A 130 -0.85 12.84 11.06
CA ALA A 130 -0.61 11.40 11.00
C ALA A 130 0.69 11.05 11.72
N ASP A 131 1.75 11.86 11.55
CA ASP A 131 3.05 11.63 12.17
C ASP A 131 2.97 11.72 13.69
N LEU A 132 2.31 12.76 14.23
CA LEU A 132 2.08 12.91 15.67
C LEU A 132 1.32 11.71 16.24
N LEU A 133 0.23 11.30 15.59
CA LEU A 133 -0.55 10.15 16.03
C LEU A 133 0.26 8.84 15.97
N LEU A 134 1.07 8.65 14.92
CA LEU A 134 1.93 7.48 14.81
C LEU A 134 3.06 7.49 15.85
N GLU A 135 3.60 8.65 16.20
CA GLU A 135 4.59 8.81 17.29
C GLU A 135 3.97 8.51 18.65
N GLU A 136 2.76 9.00 18.93
CA GLU A 136 2.01 8.73 20.17
C GLU A 136 1.75 7.22 20.37
N HIS A 137 1.59 6.46 19.28
CA HIS A 137 1.40 5.01 19.30
C HIS A 137 2.71 4.22 19.07
N GLU A 138 3.86 4.91 19.10
CA GLU A 138 5.19 4.34 18.96
C GLU A 138 5.40 3.55 17.64
N ILE A 139 4.63 3.88 16.59
CA ILE A 139 4.74 3.19 15.30
C ILE A 139 6.08 3.53 14.64
N PRO A 140 6.94 2.54 14.34
CA PRO A 140 8.27 2.81 13.80
C PRO A 140 8.25 3.50 12.42
N SER A 141 9.10 4.51 12.23
CA SER A 141 9.15 5.31 10.99
C SER A 141 9.34 4.48 9.72
N HIS A 142 10.14 3.42 9.78
CA HIS A 142 10.46 2.56 8.63
C HIS A 142 9.35 1.54 8.30
N ASN A 143 8.33 1.40 9.15
CA ASN A 143 7.14 0.58 8.90
C ASN A 143 5.98 1.41 8.33
N THR A 144 6.22 2.64 7.92
CA THR A 144 5.19 3.51 7.35
C THR A 144 5.67 4.12 6.04
N VAL A 145 4.77 4.25 5.06
CA VAL A 145 4.99 5.08 3.89
C VAL A 145 3.83 6.02 3.67
N TYR A 146 4.16 7.28 3.38
CA TYR A 146 3.22 8.29 2.98
C TYR A 146 3.21 8.45 1.46
N TYR A 147 2.05 8.46 0.83
CA TYR A 147 1.98 8.83 -0.59
C TYR A 147 0.65 9.46 -0.98
N ALA A 148 0.63 10.12 -2.13
CA ALA A 148 -0.56 10.81 -2.63
C ALA A 148 -0.44 11.08 -4.12
N PHE A 149 -1.58 11.19 -4.82
CA PHE A 149 -1.63 11.80 -6.16
C PHE A 149 -1.44 13.33 -6.07
N HIS A 150 -0.28 13.78 -5.60
CA HIS A 150 0.03 15.17 -5.29
C HIS A 150 1.45 15.56 -5.73
N ARG A 151 1.56 16.52 -6.64
CA ARG A 151 2.85 16.99 -7.19
C ARG A 151 3.76 17.72 -6.19
N GLY A 152 3.20 18.19 -5.08
CA GLY A 152 3.95 18.92 -4.05
C GLY A 152 4.33 18.06 -2.84
N MET A 153 4.44 16.73 -3.01
CA MET A 153 4.69 15.83 -1.89
C MET A 153 6.00 16.15 -1.17
N GLU A 154 7.09 16.40 -1.91
CA GLU A 154 8.39 16.80 -1.32
C GLU A 154 8.28 18.08 -0.49
N ALA A 155 7.53 19.08 -0.98
CA ALA A 155 7.28 20.31 -0.23
C ALA A 155 6.43 20.03 1.02
N SER A 156 5.41 19.19 0.89
CA SER A 156 4.51 18.84 2.00
C SER A 156 5.24 18.09 3.12
N ILE A 157 6.14 17.18 2.78
CA ILE A 157 6.98 16.43 3.74
C ILE A 157 7.94 17.37 4.45
N ARG A 158 8.58 18.29 3.73
CA ARG A 158 9.47 19.30 4.30
C ARG A 158 8.74 20.21 5.27
N ASP A 159 7.55 20.66 4.90
CA ASP A 159 6.71 21.53 5.74
C ASP A 159 6.20 20.78 6.98
N ALA A 160 5.92 19.48 6.86
CA ALA A 160 5.52 18.64 7.99
C ALA A 160 6.69 18.26 8.91
N GLN A 161 7.94 18.48 8.48
CA GLN A 161 9.18 18.19 9.23
C GLN A 161 9.34 16.72 9.64
N THR A 162 8.80 15.79 8.85
CA THR A 162 8.91 14.35 9.09
C THR A 162 10.09 13.73 8.33
N SER A 163 10.66 12.67 8.90
CA SER A 163 11.67 11.82 8.26
C SER A 163 11.09 10.52 7.70
N ARG A 164 9.78 10.27 7.87
CA ARG A 164 9.17 9.02 7.41
C ARG A 164 9.25 8.86 5.88
N PRO A 165 9.34 7.61 5.41
CA PRO A 165 9.35 7.30 3.99
C PRO A 165 8.14 7.89 3.24
N TRP A 166 8.38 8.36 2.02
CA TRP A 166 7.31 8.95 1.21
C TRP A 166 7.46 8.69 -0.29
N ALA A 167 6.35 8.85 -1.03
CA ALA A 167 6.36 8.88 -2.50
C ALA A 167 5.22 9.73 -3.08
N GLU A 168 5.37 10.17 -4.33
CA GLU A 168 4.27 10.74 -5.12
C GLU A 168 3.61 9.64 -5.97
N LEU A 169 2.29 9.62 -6.10
CA LEU A 169 1.63 8.75 -7.08
C LEU A 169 1.64 9.38 -8.47
N LYS A 170 2.20 8.65 -9.44
CA LYS A 170 2.22 9.01 -10.87
C LYS A 170 1.56 7.89 -11.70
N PRO A 171 0.84 8.22 -12.80
CA PRO A 171 0.59 9.56 -13.31
C PRO A 171 -0.35 10.39 -12.42
N TYR A 172 -0.23 11.71 -12.50
CA TYR A 172 -1.02 12.62 -11.69
C TYR A 172 -2.51 12.55 -12.06
N MET A 173 -3.32 12.12 -11.09
CA MET A 173 -4.78 12.16 -11.20
C MET A 173 -5.33 13.44 -10.58
N PRO A 174 -6.07 14.28 -11.32
CA PRO A 174 -6.72 15.44 -10.72
C PRO A 174 -7.83 15.00 -9.74
N PRO A 175 -8.10 15.77 -8.67
CA PRO A 175 -9.13 15.41 -7.69
C PRO A 175 -10.55 15.61 -8.23
N PHE A 176 -10.69 16.21 -9.42
CA PHE A 176 -11.95 16.53 -10.08
C PHE A 176 -12.04 15.88 -11.47
N GLY A 177 -13.24 15.98 -12.06
CA GLY A 177 -13.55 15.43 -13.37
C GLY A 177 -14.12 14.01 -13.30
N ASN A 178 -14.75 13.60 -14.39
CA ASN A 178 -15.27 12.24 -14.54
C ASN A 178 -14.14 11.25 -14.88
N TYR A 179 -14.49 9.97 -14.86
CA TYR A 179 -13.59 8.86 -15.19
C TYR A 179 -12.79 9.10 -16.48
N TYR A 180 -13.47 9.47 -17.57
CA TYR A 180 -12.84 9.69 -18.88
C TYR A 180 -11.82 10.83 -18.86
N SER A 181 -12.17 11.98 -18.29
CA SER A 181 -11.30 13.15 -18.21
C SER A 181 -10.02 12.89 -17.40
N LYS A 182 -10.13 12.12 -16.31
CA LYS A 182 -8.99 11.68 -15.50
C LYS A 182 -8.08 10.75 -16.29
N ARG A 183 -8.65 9.78 -17.01
CA ARG A 183 -7.88 8.84 -17.83
C ARG A 183 -7.17 9.49 -19.00
N VAL A 184 -7.75 10.48 -19.67
CA VAL A 184 -7.07 11.22 -20.75
C VAL A 184 -5.83 11.93 -20.21
N ARG A 185 -5.96 12.69 -19.11
CA ARG A 185 -4.84 13.40 -18.49
C ARG A 185 -3.77 12.44 -17.98
N GLY A 186 -4.18 11.36 -17.31
CA GLY A 186 -3.29 10.30 -16.85
C GLY A 186 -2.58 9.57 -17.98
N GLY A 187 -3.32 9.28 -19.05
CA GLY A 187 -2.84 8.55 -20.23
C GLY A 187 -1.74 9.30 -20.96
N LEU A 188 -1.83 10.63 -21.07
CA LEU A 188 -0.74 11.44 -21.64
C LEU A 188 0.54 11.30 -20.82
N GLN A 189 0.45 11.42 -19.50
CA GLN A 189 1.64 11.26 -18.66
C GLN A 189 2.18 9.82 -18.69
N PHE A 190 1.30 8.82 -18.68
CA PHE A 190 1.68 7.41 -18.80
C PHE A 190 2.41 7.12 -20.12
N LEU A 191 1.90 7.65 -21.24
CA LEU A 191 2.52 7.54 -22.56
C LEU A 191 3.96 8.07 -22.57
N PHE A 192 4.22 9.22 -21.94
CA PHE A 192 5.55 9.85 -21.96
C PHE A 192 6.47 9.43 -20.79
N THR A 193 6.00 8.57 -19.88
CA THR A 193 6.77 8.16 -18.69
C THR A 193 6.92 6.65 -18.67
N PRO A 194 7.88 6.06 -19.41
CA PRO A 194 8.16 4.63 -19.32
C PRO A 194 8.68 4.26 -17.92
N LEU A 195 8.63 2.97 -17.56
CA LEU A 195 8.94 2.49 -16.21
C LEU A 195 10.33 2.93 -15.71
N SER A 196 11.35 2.90 -16.56
CA SER A 196 12.71 3.37 -16.20
C SER A 196 12.73 4.85 -15.84
N SER A 197 11.99 5.68 -16.58
CA SER A 197 11.86 7.11 -16.32
C SER A 197 11.06 7.35 -15.04
N LEU A 198 10.00 6.58 -14.80
CA LEU A 198 9.24 6.65 -13.55
C LEU A 198 10.16 6.40 -12.33
N ILE A 199 10.93 5.31 -12.36
CA ILE A 199 11.89 4.98 -11.29
C ILE A 199 12.92 6.10 -11.10
N HIS A 200 13.46 6.64 -12.20
CA HIS A 200 14.43 7.74 -12.14
C HIS A 200 13.83 9.01 -11.53
N LEU A 201 12.60 9.38 -11.92
CA LEU A 201 11.90 10.56 -11.39
C LEU A 201 11.68 10.45 -9.88
N HIS A 202 11.25 9.28 -9.39
CA HIS A 202 11.07 9.06 -7.95
C HIS A 202 12.37 9.17 -7.18
N ARG A 203 13.43 8.51 -7.66
CA ARG A 203 14.75 8.59 -7.03
C ARG A 203 15.27 10.03 -7.00
N LYS A 204 15.15 10.76 -8.12
CA LYS A 204 15.58 12.17 -8.20
C LYS A 204 14.82 13.07 -7.22
N ALA A 205 13.55 12.78 -6.98
CA ALA A 205 12.73 13.52 -6.01
C ALA A 205 13.04 13.16 -4.55
N GLY A 206 13.89 12.15 -4.29
CA GLY A 206 14.14 11.65 -2.94
C GLY A 206 13.02 10.77 -2.37
N ALA A 207 12.13 10.24 -3.22
CA ALA A 207 11.08 9.32 -2.78
C ALA A 207 11.70 7.98 -2.34
N SER A 208 11.14 7.40 -1.28
CA SER A 208 11.61 6.16 -0.67
C SER A 208 11.18 4.93 -1.45
N MET A 209 10.08 5.01 -2.20
CA MET A 209 9.58 3.93 -3.05
C MET A 209 8.96 4.48 -4.34
N VAL A 210 8.72 3.57 -5.29
CA VAL A 210 8.08 3.88 -6.57
C VAL A 210 6.70 3.24 -6.58
N PRO A 211 5.63 4.03 -6.39
CA PRO A 211 4.31 3.51 -6.59
C PRO A 211 4.05 3.43 -8.11
N CYS A 212 3.66 2.25 -8.59
CA CYS A 212 3.46 1.95 -10.00
C CYS A 212 2.12 1.23 -10.27
N ALA A 213 1.36 1.68 -11.25
CA ALA A 213 0.19 0.93 -11.70
C ALA A 213 0.60 -0.37 -12.41
N VAL A 214 -0.17 -1.44 -12.24
CA VAL A 214 0.02 -2.74 -12.90
C VAL A 214 0.12 -2.65 -14.43
N ASP A 215 -0.49 -1.61 -15.01
CA ASP A 215 -0.49 -1.30 -16.43
C ASP A 215 0.93 -1.12 -17.03
N TYR A 216 1.94 -0.85 -16.20
CA TYR A 216 3.34 -0.81 -16.62
C TYR A 216 3.96 -2.18 -16.93
N PHE A 217 3.34 -3.27 -16.45
CA PHE A 217 3.91 -4.61 -16.50
C PHE A 217 3.11 -5.60 -17.35
N VAL A 218 1.80 -5.40 -17.48
CA VAL A 218 0.89 -6.38 -18.09
C VAL A 218 0.42 -5.95 -19.49
N PRO A 219 0.53 -6.82 -20.51
CA PRO A 219 -0.05 -6.60 -21.83
C PRO A 219 -1.57 -6.42 -21.84
N PRO A 220 -2.12 -5.66 -22.80
CA PRO A 220 -1.41 -4.92 -23.84
C PRO A 220 -0.90 -3.53 -23.40
N LYS A 221 -1.26 -3.08 -22.19
CA LYS A 221 -1.04 -1.68 -21.77
C LYS A 221 0.43 -1.34 -21.50
N ASN A 222 1.24 -2.32 -21.11
CA ASN A 222 2.67 -2.14 -20.89
C ASN A 222 3.45 -1.72 -22.16
N TYR A 223 2.84 -1.87 -23.35
CA TYR A 223 3.41 -1.43 -24.62
C TYR A 223 3.06 0.02 -24.98
N ILE A 224 2.18 0.68 -24.23
CA ILE A 224 1.75 2.05 -24.51
C ILE A 224 2.87 3.07 -24.24
N PRO A 225 3.62 3.04 -23.11
CA PRO A 225 4.63 4.05 -22.85
C PRO A 225 5.72 4.09 -23.93
N LEU A 226 6.09 5.30 -24.38
CA LEU A 226 7.16 5.54 -25.34
C LEU A 226 8.50 5.14 -24.70
N GLY A 227 9.03 4.02 -25.17
CA GLY A 227 10.27 3.46 -24.70
C GLY A 227 10.19 1.95 -24.57
N ARG A 228 11.00 1.42 -23.65
CA ARG A 228 11.07 -0.02 -23.40
C ARG A 228 9.92 -0.43 -22.48
N SER A 229 9.13 -1.41 -22.92
CA SER A 229 8.05 -1.98 -22.10
C SER A 229 8.58 -2.66 -20.84
N GLY A 230 7.80 -2.56 -19.77
CA GLY A 230 7.98 -3.36 -18.56
C GLY A 230 7.41 -4.77 -18.74
N GLY A 231 7.65 -5.62 -17.75
CA GLY A 231 7.12 -6.98 -17.70
C GLY A 231 7.54 -7.70 -16.44
N LEU A 232 6.77 -8.71 -16.03
CA LEU A 232 6.98 -9.43 -14.77
C LEU A 232 7.98 -10.59 -14.87
N SER A 233 8.35 -11.01 -16.08
CA SER A 233 9.30 -12.11 -16.30
C SER A 233 10.33 -11.80 -17.39
N GLY A 234 11.33 -12.67 -17.50
CA GLY A 234 12.34 -12.64 -18.57
C GLY A 234 13.15 -11.34 -18.66
N LYS A 235 13.51 -10.96 -19.90
CA LYS A 235 14.33 -9.77 -20.19
C LYS A 235 13.69 -8.46 -19.70
N PRO A 236 12.37 -8.21 -19.85
CA PRO A 236 11.74 -7.02 -19.29
C PRO A 236 11.92 -6.90 -17.77
N ALA A 237 11.75 -8.00 -17.04
CA ALA A 237 11.89 -8.00 -15.59
C ALA A 237 13.33 -7.73 -15.14
N GLN A 238 14.29 -8.43 -15.75
CA GLN A 238 15.72 -8.19 -15.53
C GLN A 238 16.12 -6.73 -15.80
N ARG A 239 15.50 -6.10 -16.80
CA ARG A 239 15.78 -4.71 -17.18
C ARG A 239 15.31 -3.73 -16.13
N PHE A 240 14.06 -3.84 -15.66
CA PHE A 240 13.58 -2.89 -14.65
C PHE A 240 14.31 -3.08 -13.31
N ARG A 241 14.67 -4.31 -12.92
CA ARG A 241 15.46 -4.56 -11.70
C ARG A 241 16.80 -3.84 -11.70
N LYS A 242 17.49 -3.81 -12.85
CA LYS A 242 18.71 -3.00 -13.03
C LYS A 242 18.47 -1.50 -12.83
N HIS A 243 17.28 -0.99 -13.13
CA HIS A 243 16.91 0.41 -12.86
C HIS A 243 16.45 0.61 -11.43
N GLN A 244 15.82 -0.41 -10.83
CA GLN A 244 15.33 -0.43 -9.46
C GLN A 244 16.48 -0.25 -8.46
N ARG A 245 17.59 -0.97 -8.62
CA ARG A 245 18.78 -0.86 -7.73
C ARG A 245 18.42 -0.97 -6.24
N GLY A 246 17.39 -1.77 -5.92
CA GLY A 246 16.87 -1.93 -4.55
C GLY A 246 15.81 -0.93 -4.09
N ILE A 247 15.43 0.10 -4.87
CA ILE A 247 14.27 0.93 -4.49
C ILE A 247 12.98 0.08 -4.53
N PRO A 248 12.15 0.02 -3.48
CA PRO A 248 10.90 -0.72 -3.57
C PRO A 248 9.99 -0.17 -4.65
N ILE A 249 9.29 -1.07 -5.34
CA ILE A 249 8.23 -0.71 -6.29
C ILE A 249 6.94 -1.34 -5.80
N TYR A 250 5.95 -0.51 -5.50
CA TYR A 250 4.64 -0.93 -4.99
C TYR A 250 3.63 -0.92 -6.14
N VAL A 251 2.97 -2.05 -6.39
CA VAL A 251 2.14 -2.26 -7.58
C VAL A 251 0.66 -2.39 -7.22
N TRP A 252 -0.19 -1.57 -7.83
CA TRP A 252 -1.65 -1.65 -7.70
C TRP A 252 -2.40 -1.65 -9.05
N PRO A 253 -3.62 -2.22 -9.06
CA PRO A 253 -4.07 -3.28 -8.16
C PRO A 253 -3.33 -4.59 -8.48
N THR A 254 -3.06 -5.41 -7.47
CA THR A 254 -2.51 -6.75 -7.63
C THR A 254 -3.63 -7.78 -7.57
N SER A 255 -3.99 -8.36 -8.73
CA SER A 255 -4.97 -9.44 -8.80
C SER A 255 -4.32 -10.81 -8.59
N LEU A 256 -5.07 -11.79 -8.08
CA LEU A 256 -4.60 -13.16 -7.85
C LEU A 256 -3.95 -13.82 -9.08
N LYS A 257 -4.35 -13.44 -10.30
CA LYS A 257 -3.78 -14.01 -11.55
C LYS A 257 -2.32 -13.67 -11.76
N ILE A 258 -1.84 -12.56 -11.21
CA ILE A 258 -0.49 -12.03 -11.45
C ILE A 258 0.31 -11.86 -10.16
N GLU A 259 -0.30 -12.09 -8.99
CA GLU A 259 0.31 -11.88 -7.67
C GLU A 259 1.66 -12.58 -7.55
N HIS A 260 1.72 -13.89 -7.84
CA HIS A 260 2.98 -14.64 -7.83
C HIS A 260 4.05 -14.01 -8.74
N SER A 261 3.65 -13.59 -9.95
CA SER A 261 4.59 -12.98 -10.91
C SER A 261 5.09 -11.61 -10.46
N ILE A 262 4.28 -10.84 -9.72
CA ILE A 262 4.69 -9.56 -9.11
C ILE A 262 5.76 -9.81 -8.03
N LEU A 263 5.48 -10.74 -7.10
CA LEU A 263 6.40 -11.03 -6.00
C LEU A 263 7.73 -11.61 -6.51
N GLU A 264 7.68 -12.58 -7.42
CA GLU A 264 8.88 -13.17 -8.06
C GLU A 264 9.72 -12.13 -8.80
N ALA A 265 9.08 -11.11 -9.38
CA ALA A 265 9.76 -10.07 -10.12
C ALA A 265 10.57 -9.10 -9.23
N GLY A 266 10.37 -9.12 -7.90
CA GLY A 266 10.99 -8.19 -6.95
C GLY A 266 10.12 -6.96 -6.65
N LEU A 267 8.80 -7.10 -6.75
CA LEU A 267 7.82 -6.01 -6.61
C LEU A 267 6.89 -6.29 -5.42
N THR A 268 6.55 -5.25 -4.67
CA THR A 268 5.53 -5.33 -3.61
C THR A 268 4.15 -5.21 -4.22
N GLY A 269 3.24 -6.13 -3.88
CA GLY A 269 1.86 -6.13 -4.38
C GLY A 269 0.88 -5.49 -3.41
N LEU A 270 0.05 -4.55 -3.88
CA LEU A 270 -1.16 -4.10 -3.19
C LEU A 270 -2.34 -4.98 -3.64
N THR A 271 -2.66 -6.02 -2.88
CA THR A 271 -3.64 -7.05 -3.24
C THR A 271 -5.05 -6.67 -2.83
N ASP A 272 -6.01 -6.89 -3.74
CA ASP A 272 -7.45 -6.70 -3.50
C ASP A 272 -8.11 -7.94 -2.86
N CYS A 273 -7.33 -8.95 -2.46
CA CYS A 273 -7.87 -10.20 -1.92
C CYS A 273 -7.07 -10.63 -0.70
N SER A 274 -7.66 -10.51 0.48
CA SER A 274 -7.08 -10.96 1.74
C SER A 274 -7.76 -12.23 2.28
N ASP A 275 -8.44 -12.99 1.41
CA ASP A 275 -9.14 -14.23 1.80
C ASP A 275 -8.12 -15.31 2.25
N PRO A 276 -8.16 -15.76 3.52
CA PRO A 276 -7.25 -16.78 4.03
C PRO A 276 -7.48 -18.16 3.38
N SER A 277 -8.66 -18.41 2.82
CA SER A 277 -8.95 -19.67 2.12
C SER A 277 -8.37 -19.71 0.70
N THR A 278 -7.90 -18.57 0.18
CA THR A 278 -7.20 -18.53 -1.11
C THR A 278 -5.76 -19.01 -0.93
N THR A 279 -5.57 -20.32 -0.96
CA THR A 279 -4.27 -21.01 -0.79
C THR A 279 -3.61 -21.39 -2.12
N TRP A 280 -4.38 -21.41 -3.21
CA TRP A 280 -3.91 -21.71 -4.56
C TRP A 280 -4.28 -20.60 -5.54
N LEU A 281 -3.28 -20.00 -6.18
CA LEU A 281 -3.48 -18.89 -7.11
C LEU A 281 -3.94 -19.39 -8.49
N PRO A 282 -4.77 -18.61 -9.22
CA PRO A 282 -5.10 -18.89 -10.62
C PRO A 282 -3.89 -18.99 -11.56
N SER A 283 -2.73 -18.48 -11.14
CA SER A 283 -1.46 -18.65 -11.85
C SER A 283 -0.87 -20.07 -11.75
N GLY A 284 -1.46 -20.97 -10.96
CA GLY A 284 -0.97 -22.33 -10.76
C GLY A 284 0.13 -22.45 -9.71
N HIS A 285 0.10 -21.61 -8.67
CA HIS A 285 1.11 -21.61 -7.61
C HIS A 285 0.42 -21.57 -6.24
N ALA A 286 1.02 -22.19 -5.23
CA ALA A 286 0.63 -22.01 -3.84
C ALA A 286 0.83 -20.55 -3.41
N ARG A 287 -0.08 -20.02 -2.59
CA ARG A 287 -0.07 -18.62 -2.16
C ARG A 287 0.67 -18.45 -0.84
N TRP A 288 1.58 -17.48 -0.78
CA TRP A 288 2.29 -17.11 0.44
C TRP A 288 2.11 -15.61 0.70
N ASN A 289 1.38 -15.27 1.77
CA ASN A 289 0.87 -13.91 1.98
C ASN A 289 1.86 -12.99 2.73
N GLN A 290 2.92 -13.56 3.31
CA GLN A 290 3.85 -12.81 4.17
C GLN A 290 5.31 -12.98 3.75
N PRO A 291 5.68 -12.74 2.47
CA PRO A 291 7.05 -12.93 2.00
C PRO A 291 8.12 -12.13 2.76
N ALA A 292 7.77 -11.03 3.43
CA ALA A 292 8.72 -10.25 4.23
C ALA A 292 8.72 -10.61 5.71
N CYS A 293 7.53 -10.74 6.33
CA CYS A 293 7.40 -10.94 7.78
C CYS A 293 7.51 -12.41 8.18
N LEU A 294 7.16 -13.34 7.29
CA LEU A 294 7.39 -14.77 7.44
C LEU A 294 8.23 -15.27 6.24
N PRO A 295 9.51 -14.89 6.19
CA PRO A 295 10.33 -15.07 5.00
C PRO A 295 10.77 -16.52 4.82
N LEU A 296 10.60 -17.04 3.61
CA LEU A 296 11.14 -18.33 3.20
C LEU A 296 12.56 -18.17 2.65
N ASP A 297 13.46 -19.08 3.03
CA ASP A 297 14.76 -19.19 2.35
C ASP A 297 14.65 -19.91 1.00
N THR A 298 15.77 -19.98 0.29
CA THR A 298 15.86 -20.58 -1.04
C THR A 298 15.37 -22.03 -1.08
N SER A 299 15.60 -22.83 -0.04
CA SER A 299 15.15 -24.23 0.00
C SER A 299 13.64 -24.32 0.19
N GLN A 300 13.09 -23.55 1.13
CA GLN A 300 11.66 -23.47 1.41
C GLN A 300 10.87 -22.88 0.23
N LYS A 301 11.42 -21.86 -0.45
CA LYS A 301 10.86 -21.32 -1.70
C LYS A 301 10.79 -22.37 -2.81
N ALA A 302 11.80 -23.24 -2.92
CA ALA A 302 11.80 -24.32 -3.90
C ALA A 302 10.69 -25.34 -3.60
N VAL A 303 10.47 -25.67 -2.32
CA VAL A 303 9.35 -26.52 -1.87
C VAL A 303 8.01 -25.87 -2.23
N LEU A 304 7.78 -24.61 -1.85
CA LEU A 304 6.55 -23.86 -2.16
C LEU A 304 6.27 -23.83 -3.67
N LYS A 305 7.31 -23.59 -4.49
CA LYS A 305 7.20 -23.53 -5.95
C LYS A 305 6.95 -24.90 -6.59
N GLY A 306 7.39 -25.97 -5.94
CA GLY A 306 7.17 -27.35 -6.39
C GLY A 306 5.78 -27.88 -6.06
N ALA A 307 5.02 -27.22 -5.18
CA ALA A 307 3.68 -27.62 -4.80
C ALA A 307 2.75 -27.73 -6.02
N SER A 308 1.96 -28.78 -6.05
CA SER A 308 0.86 -28.98 -6.98
C SER A 308 -0.47 -28.54 -6.34
N LYS A 309 -1.53 -28.50 -7.15
CA LYS A 309 -2.86 -28.18 -6.62
C LYS A 309 -3.36 -29.22 -5.61
N ASP A 310 -2.89 -30.46 -5.68
CA ASP A 310 -3.42 -31.55 -4.85
C ASP A 310 -2.74 -31.62 -3.48
N ASP A 311 -1.47 -31.23 -3.38
CA ASP A 311 -0.65 -31.30 -2.15
C ASP A 311 -0.33 -29.91 -1.53
N HIS A 312 -0.72 -28.80 -2.15
CA HIS A 312 -0.36 -27.46 -1.68
C HIS A 312 -0.76 -27.16 -0.23
N LEU A 313 -1.86 -27.73 0.28
CA LEU A 313 -2.28 -27.49 1.66
C LEU A 313 -1.31 -28.12 2.67
N ASP A 314 -0.80 -29.31 2.37
CA ASP A 314 0.19 -29.98 3.20
C ASP A 314 1.52 -29.24 3.15
N VAL A 315 1.94 -28.80 1.96
CA VAL A 315 3.14 -27.97 1.77
C VAL A 315 3.04 -26.65 2.54
N LEU A 316 1.89 -25.97 2.45
CA LEU A 316 1.68 -24.72 3.17
C LEU A 316 1.71 -24.93 4.68
N ARG A 317 1.08 -25.99 5.20
CA ARG A 317 1.11 -26.32 6.62
C ARG A 317 2.54 -26.56 7.09
N GLU A 318 3.29 -27.42 6.40
CA GLU A 318 4.69 -27.71 6.72
C GLU A 318 5.53 -26.44 6.73
N LEU A 319 5.39 -25.58 5.72
CA LEU A 319 6.13 -24.32 5.64
C LEU A 319 5.77 -23.34 6.76
N HIS A 320 4.51 -23.25 7.18
CA HIS A 320 4.13 -22.42 8.32
C HIS A 320 4.69 -22.95 9.65
N ASP A 321 4.83 -24.27 9.79
CA ASP A 321 5.38 -24.89 10.99
C ASP A 321 6.90 -24.66 11.13
N VAL A 322 7.62 -24.55 10.00
CA VAL A 322 9.10 -24.44 10.00
C VAL A 322 9.65 -23.05 9.65
N ALA A 323 8.84 -22.16 9.07
CA ALA A 323 9.28 -20.81 8.75
C ALA A 323 9.41 -19.98 10.01
N ILE A 324 10.56 -19.31 10.17
CA ILE A 324 10.83 -18.45 11.31
C ILE A 324 10.38 -17.03 10.96
N PRO A 325 9.49 -16.39 11.74
CA PRO A 325 9.13 -14.99 11.54
C PRO A 325 10.37 -14.09 11.55
N TRP A 326 10.34 -12.99 10.80
CA TRP A 326 11.47 -12.05 10.72
C TRP A 326 11.90 -11.51 12.10
N LEU A 327 10.90 -11.19 12.94
CA LEU A 327 11.10 -10.72 14.32
C LEU A 327 11.91 -11.73 15.15
N GLU A 328 11.74 -13.02 14.89
CA GLU A 328 12.39 -14.12 15.62
C GLU A 328 13.71 -14.58 14.98
N CYS A 329 14.01 -14.14 13.76
CA CYS A 329 15.28 -14.43 13.11
C CYS A 329 16.45 -13.83 13.89
N ASP A 330 17.50 -14.62 14.14
CA ASP A 330 18.75 -14.09 14.65
C ASP A 330 19.53 -13.29 13.58
N ALA A 331 20.66 -12.68 13.98
CA ALA A 331 21.48 -11.88 13.08
C ALA A 331 22.03 -12.68 11.88
N ALA A 332 22.38 -13.95 12.08
CA ALA A 332 22.92 -14.81 11.04
C ALA A 332 21.84 -15.14 9.99
N ARG A 333 20.63 -15.48 10.45
CA ARG A 333 19.48 -15.76 9.60
C ARG A 333 19.03 -14.53 8.84
N ARG A 334 18.95 -13.35 9.48
CA ARG A 334 18.66 -12.08 8.78
C ARG A 334 19.69 -11.78 7.70
N LYS A 335 20.98 -11.97 7.99
CA LYS A 335 22.07 -11.82 7.00
C LYS A 335 21.94 -12.78 5.83
N GLN A 336 21.60 -14.04 6.08
CA GLN A 336 21.34 -15.02 5.03
C GLN A 336 20.16 -14.58 4.13
N LEU A 337 19.00 -14.26 4.72
CA LEU A 337 17.81 -13.87 3.98
C LEU A 337 18.03 -12.63 3.11
N VAL A 338 18.67 -11.60 3.66
CA VAL A 338 18.99 -10.36 2.92
C VAL A 338 20.00 -10.61 1.80
N GLU A 339 20.98 -11.48 2.02
CA GLU A 339 21.94 -11.90 0.99
C GLU A 339 21.22 -12.59 -0.19
N GLU A 340 20.28 -13.49 0.12
CA GLU A 340 19.47 -14.19 -0.89
C GLU A 340 18.57 -13.22 -1.66
N TRP A 341 17.85 -12.33 -0.98
CA TRP A 341 17.00 -11.31 -1.62
C TRP A 341 17.79 -10.34 -2.49
N ARG A 342 18.93 -9.85 -2.00
CA ARG A 342 19.81 -8.98 -2.78
C ARG A 342 20.23 -9.64 -4.08
N LYS A 343 20.64 -10.91 -4.04
CA LYS A 343 21.03 -11.67 -5.23
C LYS A 343 19.85 -11.89 -6.16
N GLN A 344 18.71 -12.34 -5.63
CA GLN A 344 17.49 -12.62 -6.39
C GLN A 344 17.01 -11.39 -7.17
N TRP A 345 16.99 -10.22 -6.53
CA TRP A 345 16.40 -9.00 -7.09
C TRP A 345 17.41 -7.93 -7.49
N SER A 346 18.71 -8.25 -7.46
CA SER A 346 19.79 -7.36 -7.88
C SER A 346 19.82 -6.03 -7.11
N TRP A 347 19.64 -6.08 -5.79
CA TRP A 347 19.81 -4.88 -4.96
C TRP A 347 21.28 -4.46 -4.93
N GLU A 348 21.54 -3.16 -4.95
CA GLU A 348 22.90 -2.64 -5.07
C GLU A 348 23.61 -2.52 -3.72
N ALA A 349 22.90 -2.12 -2.68
CA ALA A 349 23.44 -1.99 -1.34
C ALA A 349 23.96 -3.35 -0.82
N THR A 350 25.08 -3.33 -0.10
CA THR A 350 25.64 -4.54 0.51
C THR A 350 24.71 -5.05 1.62
N THR A 351 24.80 -6.34 1.96
CA THR A 351 23.99 -6.93 3.03
C THR A 351 24.16 -6.19 4.35
N ASP A 352 25.40 -5.85 4.71
CA ASP A 352 25.67 -5.14 5.96
C ASP A 352 25.09 -3.71 5.92
N ALA A 353 25.16 -3.01 4.78
CA ALA A 353 24.55 -1.68 4.64
C ALA A 353 23.01 -1.70 4.66
N ILE A 354 22.38 -2.81 4.24
CA ILE A 354 20.92 -2.97 4.31
C ILE A 354 20.50 -3.25 5.75
N LEU A 355 21.27 -4.03 6.50
CA LEU A 355 20.98 -4.40 7.88
C LEU A 355 21.33 -3.31 8.90
N ASP A 356 22.21 -2.38 8.53
CA ASP A 356 22.62 -1.28 9.38
C ASP A 356 21.43 -0.39 9.77
N GLY A 357 21.30 -0.11 11.07
CA GLY A 357 20.23 0.73 11.61
C GLY A 357 18.79 0.17 11.50
N LEU A 358 18.59 -1.09 11.09
CA LEU A 358 17.26 -1.69 11.09
C LEU A 358 16.76 -1.96 12.51
N ASN A 359 15.48 -1.71 12.74
CA ASN A 359 14.78 -2.27 13.90
C ASN A 359 14.69 -3.80 13.74
N ALA A 360 15.00 -4.54 14.80
CA ALA A 360 14.96 -6.00 14.82
C ALA A 360 13.60 -6.57 14.39
N ALA A 361 12.49 -5.90 14.70
CA ALA A 361 11.15 -6.35 14.34
C ALA A 361 10.84 -6.23 12.85
N SER A 362 11.54 -5.37 12.13
CA SER A 362 11.08 -4.90 10.82
C SER A 362 11.95 -5.42 9.68
N PRO A 363 11.36 -6.07 8.68
CA PRO A 363 12.08 -6.43 7.46
C PRO A 363 12.66 -5.17 6.79
N PRO A 364 13.81 -5.28 6.09
CA PRO A 364 14.42 -4.16 5.40
C PRO A 364 13.43 -3.48 4.46
N TRP A 365 13.61 -2.17 4.25
CA TRP A 365 12.75 -1.38 3.39
C TRP A 365 12.55 -1.99 2.00
N GLN A 366 13.62 -2.57 1.45
CA GLN A 366 13.69 -3.20 0.13
C GLN A 366 12.88 -4.50 -0.01
N ALA A 367 12.49 -5.13 1.11
CA ALA A 367 11.81 -6.43 1.08
C ALA A 367 10.52 -6.39 0.25
N VAL A 368 10.32 -7.45 -0.54
CA VAL A 368 9.08 -7.67 -1.27
C VAL A 368 7.99 -8.04 -0.28
N ARG A 369 6.86 -7.34 -0.37
CA ARG A 369 5.72 -7.53 0.51
C ARG A 369 4.46 -7.86 -0.28
N LEU A 370 3.51 -8.52 0.36
CA LEU A 370 2.12 -8.50 -0.06
C LEU A 370 1.34 -7.66 0.96
N ILE A 371 0.64 -6.62 0.50
CA ILE A 371 -0.04 -5.65 1.35
C ILE A 371 -1.52 -5.63 0.97
N GLY A 372 -2.42 -5.67 1.96
CA GLY A 372 -3.85 -5.57 1.69
C GLY A 372 -4.24 -4.15 1.25
N HIS A 373 -4.76 -4.00 0.03
CA HIS A 373 -5.18 -2.72 -0.55
C HIS A 373 -6.49 -2.24 0.10
N ARG A 374 -6.53 -1.04 0.67
CA ARG A 374 -7.68 -0.49 1.43
C ARG A 374 -8.20 -1.42 2.52
N GLY A 375 -7.31 -2.20 3.12
CA GLY A 375 -7.65 -3.38 3.89
C GLY A 375 -7.76 -4.62 2.99
N SER A 376 -8.95 -4.94 2.54
CA SER A 376 -9.23 -6.23 1.88
C SER A 376 -9.66 -6.09 0.43
N GLY A 377 -9.33 -4.98 -0.23
CA GLY A 377 -9.67 -4.67 -1.62
C GLY A 377 -10.89 -3.78 -1.77
N LYS A 378 -11.18 -3.42 -3.03
CA LYS A 378 -12.27 -2.49 -3.36
C LYS A 378 -13.67 -3.06 -3.10
N THR A 379 -14.50 -2.35 -2.34
CA THR A 379 -15.92 -2.67 -2.12
C THR A 379 -16.81 -1.41 -2.12
N PRO A 380 -18.13 -1.51 -2.38
CA PRO A 380 -19.05 -0.37 -2.23
C PRO A 380 -19.19 0.13 -0.77
N ARG A 381 -19.56 1.41 -0.58
CA ARG A 381 -19.88 2.07 0.71
C ARG A 381 -21.15 2.97 0.58
N PRO A 382 -21.89 3.23 1.68
CA PRO A 382 -21.64 2.74 3.03
C PRO A 382 -22.16 1.33 3.15
N VAL A 383 -21.49 0.55 3.98
CA VAL A 383 -22.23 -0.48 4.70
C VAL A 383 -22.89 0.25 5.85
N LEU A 384 -24.11 0.76 5.64
CA LEU A 384 -24.99 1.00 6.76
C LEU A 384 -25.12 -0.36 7.45
N THR A 385 -24.68 -0.45 8.70
CA THR A 385 -24.95 -1.64 9.51
C THR A 385 -26.46 -1.89 9.49
N PRO A 386 -26.93 -3.13 9.25
CA PRO A 386 -28.36 -3.45 9.24
C PRO A 386 -29.01 -3.39 10.65
N HIS A 387 -28.50 -2.57 11.57
CA HIS A 387 -29.01 -2.39 12.93
C HIS A 387 -29.44 -0.96 13.26
N SER A 388 -29.61 -0.13 12.23
CA SER A 388 -30.26 1.18 12.34
C SER A 388 -31.55 1.19 11.50
N MET A 389 -32.51 0.34 11.85
CA MET A 389 -33.94 0.53 11.59
C MET A 389 -34.69 0.38 12.90
#